data_AF-A0A537EMK2-F1
#
_entry.id   AF-A0A537EMK2-F1
#
_cell.length_a   1.000
_cell.length_b   1.000
_cell.length_c   1.000
_cell.angle_alpha   90.00
_cell.angle_beta   90.00
_cell.angle_gamma   90.00
#
_symmetry.space_group_name_H-M   'P 1'
#
loop_
_entity.id
_entity.type
_entity.pdbx_description
1 polymer ?
#
loop_
_entity_poly.entity_id
_entity_poly.type
_entity_poly.pdbx_seq_one_letter_code
_entity_poly.pdbx_strand_id
1 'polypeptide(L)'
;MFTQIEAESAISQARAETERRTPRQAARLVSQFSRSFALYEEAKKLLPAGASSNIRVYAHNPFPILFEKGKGSRVWDVDDNEYVDLLSSYGALILGHSHPAVLQAINRQLQNGTMLGTTTELELEVAKKIQSAVPCAEMVSFANTGTEATMEAIRIARAFTSRDKILKFEGHYHGHHDYVLFSVESPSIVAGLEQAPSKRFANSQTNTTFSSSSTRYSQDSGSHQGEPKNSTESNRTSHATQKPWEAGLR
;
A
#
# COMPACT_ATOMS: atom_id res chain seq x y z
N MET A 1 24.36 22.40 -13.77
CA MET A 1 24.69 21.65 -12.54
C MET A 1 23.87 22.30 -11.44
N PHE A 2 22.58 21.97 -11.36
CA PHE A 2 21.69 22.46 -10.30
C PHE A 2 22.08 21.71 -9.02
N THR A 3 22.44 22.44 -7.98
CA THR A 3 22.91 21.86 -6.72
C THR A 3 21.72 21.36 -5.90
N GLN A 4 21.93 20.35 -5.07
CA GLN A 4 20.90 19.76 -4.18
C GLN A 4 20.22 20.83 -3.29
N ILE A 5 20.97 21.87 -2.90
CA ILE A 5 20.50 23.02 -2.10
C ILE A 5 19.50 23.89 -2.89
N GLU A 6 19.73 24.10 -4.19
CA GLU A 6 18.84 24.90 -5.04
C GLU A 6 17.51 24.17 -5.32
N ALA A 7 17.56 22.82 -5.43
CA ALA A 7 16.36 21.99 -5.56
C ALA A 7 15.52 21.98 -4.28
N GLU A 8 16.15 21.83 -3.10
CA GLU A 8 15.48 21.90 -1.80
C GLU A 8 14.82 23.27 -1.56
N SER A 9 15.50 24.35 -1.94
CA SER A 9 14.97 25.71 -1.89
C SER A 9 13.75 25.91 -2.79
N ALA A 10 13.80 25.42 -4.03
CA ALA A 10 12.68 25.50 -4.97
C ALA A 10 11.48 24.65 -4.54
N ILE A 11 11.71 23.47 -3.95
CA ILE A 11 10.65 22.61 -3.39
C ILE A 11 10.02 23.26 -2.15
N SER A 12 10.83 23.86 -1.28
CA SER A 12 10.35 24.62 -0.12
C SER A 12 9.51 25.83 -0.54
N GLN A 13 9.94 26.55 -1.58
CA GLN A 13 9.21 27.68 -2.15
C GLN A 13 7.91 27.25 -2.83
N ALA A 14 7.90 26.16 -3.62
CA ALA A 14 6.70 25.63 -4.26
C ALA A 14 5.67 25.09 -3.25
N ARG A 15 6.14 24.45 -2.16
CA ARG A 15 5.28 24.08 -1.01
C ARG A 15 4.71 25.31 -0.34
N ALA A 16 5.55 26.30 -0.03
CA ALA A 16 5.12 27.56 0.57
C ALA A 16 4.16 28.36 -0.33
N GLU A 17 4.26 28.24 -1.65
CA GLU A 17 3.39 28.92 -2.62
C GLU A 17 2.05 28.20 -2.83
N THR A 18 2.06 26.87 -2.80
CA THR A 18 0.83 26.03 -2.78
C THR A 18 0.06 26.17 -1.44
N GLU A 19 0.79 26.44 -0.36
CA GLU A 19 0.24 26.65 0.99
C GLU A 19 -0.23 28.10 1.26
N ARG A 20 0.23 29.08 0.48
CA ARG A 20 -0.17 30.50 0.63
C ARG A 20 -1.55 30.75 0.04
N ARG A 21 -2.58 30.26 0.72
CA ARG A 21 -3.94 30.77 0.52
C ARG A 21 -4.07 32.13 1.20
N THR A 22 -4.71 33.08 0.52
CA THR A 22 -5.06 34.35 1.17
C THR A 22 -5.99 34.07 2.36
N PRO A 23 -5.93 34.88 3.44
CA PRO A 23 -6.86 34.74 4.57
C PRO A 23 -8.34 34.74 4.14
N ARG A 24 -8.67 35.46 3.08
CA ARG A 24 -10.01 35.50 2.48
C ARG A 24 -10.42 34.17 1.84
N GLN A 25 -9.50 33.48 1.17
CA GLN A 25 -9.75 32.15 0.60
C GLN A 25 -9.88 31.10 1.69
N ALA A 26 -9.06 31.16 2.74
CA ALA A 26 -9.17 30.27 3.89
C ALA A 26 -10.51 30.44 4.63
N ALA A 27 -10.92 31.69 4.90
CA ALA A 27 -12.21 31.98 5.53
C ALA A 27 -13.40 31.51 4.69
N ARG A 28 -13.32 31.64 3.36
CA ARG A 28 -14.35 31.12 2.45
C ARG A 28 -14.46 29.60 2.52
N LEU A 29 -13.34 28.88 2.55
CA LEU A 29 -13.34 27.41 2.66
C LEU A 29 -13.92 26.95 3.99
N VAL A 30 -13.56 27.59 5.11
CA VAL A 30 -14.16 27.30 6.42
C VAL A 30 -15.67 27.58 6.41
N SER A 31 -16.10 28.67 5.77
CA SER A 31 -17.53 28.99 5.65
C SER A 31 -18.28 28.00 4.75
N GLN A 32 -17.65 27.49 3.69
CA GLN A 32 -18.27 26.56 2.74
C GLN A 32 -18.33 25.13 3.31
N PHE A 33 -17.32 24.74 4.09
CA PHE A 33 -17.17 23.40 4.68
C PHE A 33 -17.23 23.48 6.21
N SER A 34 -18.22 24.21 6.72
CA SER A 34 -18.30 24.58 8.12
C SER A 34 -18.47 23.39 9.06
N ARG A 35 -19.28 22.41 8.66
CA ARG A 35 -19.52 21.18 9.42
C ARG A 35 -18.33 20.24 9.30
N SER A 36 -17.75 20.10 8.11
CA SER A 36 -16.50 19.35 7.92
C SER A 36 -15.37 19.89 8.83
N PHE A 37 -15.21 21.21 8.87
CA PHE A 37 -14.21 21.87 9.73
C PHE A 37 -14.48 21.61 11.21
N ALA A 38 -15.71 21.82 11.68
CA ALA A 38 -16.07 21.60 13.09
C ALA A 38 -15.80 20.16 13.55
N LEU A 39 -16.18 19.18 12.72
CA LEU A 39 -15.94 17.76 13.00
C LEU A 39 -14.45 17.40 12.93
N TYR A 40 -13.66 18.01 12.04
CA TYR A 40 -12.22 17.81 12.03
C TYR A 40 -11.54 18.38 13.29
N GLU A 41 -11.97 19.55 13.77
CA GLU A 41 -11.50 20.12 15.04
C GLU A 41 -11.83 19.22 16.24
N GLU A 42 -12.98 18.55 16.22
CA GLU A 42 -13.31 17.51 17.19
C GLU A 42 -12.43 16.27 17.03
N ALA A 43 -12.28 15.77 15.79
CA ALA A 43 -11.48 14.59 15.50
C ALA A 43 -10.02 14.74 15.94
N LYS A 44 -9.42 15.92 15.81
CA LYS A 44 -8.04 16.20 16.29
C LYS A 44 -7.86 15.98 17.79
N LYS A 45 -8.94 16.04 18.59
CA LYS A 45 -8.91 15.76 20.03
C LYS A 45 -8.96 14.26 20.34
N LEU A 46 -9.38 13.44 19.38
CA LEU A 46 -9.67 12.01 19.54
C LEU A 46 -8.69 11.12 18.78
N LEU A 47 -8.19 11.59 17.64
CA LEU A 47 -7.37 10.84 16.70
C LEU A 47 -6.06 11.61 16.45
N PRO A 48 -4.90 10.91 16.33
CA PRO A 48 -3.67 11.55 15.90
C PRO A 48 -3.85 12.29 14.59
N ALA A 49 -3.54 13.59 14.58
CA ALA A 49 -3.77 14.50 13.45
C ALA A 49 -5.23 14.55 12.92
N GLY A 50 -6.21 14.04 13.67
CA GLY A 50 -7.62 14.04 13.28
C GLY A 50 -8.06 12.92 12.34
N ALA A 51 -7.25 11.88 12.11
CA ALA A 51 -7.67 10.74 11.29
C ALA A 51 -6.95 9.43 11.67
N SER A 52 -7.59 8.29 11.38
CA SER A 52 -7.00 6.95 11.54
C SER A 52 -6.03 6.56 10.41
N SER A 53 -5.86 7.42 9.40
CA SER A 53 -4.91 7.22 8.31
C SER A 53 -4.38 8.57 7.86
N ASN A 54 -3.05 8.68 7.83
CA ASN A 54 -2.33 9.93 7.57
C ASN A 54 -2.66 10.53 6.18
N ILE A 55 -2.86 9.69 5.16
CA ILE A 55 -3.19 10.15 3.80
C ILE A 55 -4.49 10.96 3.76
N ARG A 56 -5.44 10.66 4.66
CA ARG A 56 -6.71 11.40 4.78
C ARG A 56 -6.53 12.82 5.31
N VAL A 57 -5.37 13.15 5.88
CA VAL A 57 -5.05 14.51 6.34
C VAL A 57 -4.11 15.16 5.33
N TYR A 58 -3.00 14.50 4.99
CA TYR A 58 -1.97 15.08 4.12
C TYR A 58 -2.44 15.36 2.69
N ALA A 59 -3.40 14.60 2.16
CA ALA A 59 -3.96 14.84 0.84
C ALA A 59 -4.93 16.03 0.80
N HIS A 60 -5.28 16.63 1.95
CA HIS A 60 -6.33 17.65 2.06
C HIS A 60 -5.85 18.87 2.85
N ASN A 61 -5.59 19.98 2.16
CA ASN A 61 -5.25 21.28 2.76
C ASN A 61 -6.47 22.22 2.67
N PRO A 62 -6.92 22.89 3.76
CA PRO A 62 -6.31 23.02 5.09
C PRO A 62 -6.82 22.01 6.12
N PHE A 63 -7.85 21.25 5.76
CA PHE A 63 -8.48 20.21 6.54
C PHE A 63 -9.17 19.24 5.58
N PRO A 64 -9.41 17.98 6.00
CA PRO A 64 -10.17 17.02 5.21
C PRO A 64 -11.63 17.43 5.00
N ILE A 65 -12.16 17.18 3.81
CA ILE A 65 -13.62 17.17 3.59
C ILE A 65 -14.15 15.87 4.18
N LEU A 66 -15.17 15.97 5.04
CA LEU A 66 -15.77 14.81 5.67
C LEU A 66 -16.96 14.34 4.84
N PHE A 67 -16.86 13.13 4.31
CA PHE A 67 -17.93 12.50 3.53
C PHE A 67 -18.92 11.77 4.42
N GLU A 68 -20.22 11.95 4.16
CA GLU A 68 -21.31 11.29 4.90
C GLU A 68 -21.86 10.08 4.14
N LYS A 69 -21.99 10.16 2.82
CA LYS A 69 -22.60 9.10 2.01
C LYS A 69 -22.03 9.02 0.60
N GLY A 70 -22.20 7.86 -0.02
CA GLY A 70 -21.83 7.60 -1.42
C GLY A 70 -22.82 6.67 -2.12
N LYS A 71 -23.05 6.90 -3.41
CA LYS A 71 -23.90 6.09 -4.29
C LYS A 71 -23.41 6.17 -5.74
N GLY A 72 -23.15 5.02 -6.35
CA GLY A 72 -22.58 4.95 -7.69
C GLY A 72 -21.22 5.65 -7.72
N SER A 73 -21.03 6.56 -8.66
CA SER A 73 -19.80 7.37 -8.81
C SER A 73 -19.82 8.69 -8.03
N ARG A 74 -20.77 8.88 -7.11
CA ARG A 74 -21.00 10.16 -6.43
C ARG A 74 -20.88 10.01 -4.92
N VAL A 75 -20.36 11.05 -4.29
CA VAL A 75 -20.23 11.19 -2.83
C VAL A 75 -20.76 12.56 -2.39
N TRP A 76 -21.25 12.61 -1.16
CA TRP A 76 -21.75 13.83 -0.54
C TRP A 76 -21.02 14.07 0.77
N ASP A 77 -20.57 15.30 0.98
CA ASP A 77 -19.99 15.70 2.26
C ASP A 77 -21.05 16.02 3.31
N VAL A 78 -20.62 16.20 4.55
CA VAL A 78 -21.49 16.56 5.68
C VAL A 78 -22.12 17.96 5.56
N ASP A 79 -21.65 18.77 4.61
CA ASP A 79 -22.16 20.10 4.26
C ASP A 79 -23.09 20.04 3.02
N ASP A 80 -23.55 18.84 2.63
CA ASP A 80 -24.44 18.54 1.50
C ASP A 80 -23.87 18.85 0.10
N ASN A 81 -22.56 19.09 -0.03
CA ASN A 81 -21.94 19.26 -1.35
C ASN A 81 -21.78 17.89 -2.04
N GLU A 82 -22.07 17.85 -3.34
CA GLU A 82 -21.98 16.64 -4.15
C GLU A 82 -20.74 16.65 -5.05
N TYR A 83 -20.08 15.48 -5.16
CA TYR A 83 -18.86 15.32 -5.94
C TYR A 83 -18.93 14.08 -6.82
N VAL A 84 -18.24 14.13 -7.95
CA VAL A 84 -17.86 12.92 -8.69
C VAL A 84 -16.63 12.32 -7.99
N ASP A 85 -16.74 11.07 -7.55
CA ASP A 85 -15.67 10.39 -6.82
C ASP A 85 -14.66 9.76 -7.79
N LEU A 86 -13.51 10.40 -7.92
CA LEU A 86 -12.34 9.88 -8.65
C LEU A 86 -11.30 9.23 -7.73
N LEU A 87 -11.50 9.30 -6.41
CA LEU A 87 -10.64 8.63 -5.44
C LEU A 87 -11.04 7.15 -5.31
N SER A 88 -12.35 6.86 -5.30
CA SER A 88 -12.92 5.51 -5.29
C SER A 88 -12.31 4.61 -4.21
N SER A 89 -12.12 5.17 -3.02
CA SER A 89 -11.43 4.53 -1.89
C SER A 89 -10.07 3.92 -2.30
N TYR A 90 -9.26 4.67 -3.03
CA TYR A 90 -7.95 4.25 -3.54
C TYR A 90 -8.03 3.00 -4.44
N GLY A 91 -9.14 2.84 -5.17
CA GLY A 91 -9.38 1.76 -6.14
C GLY A 91 -10.20 0.58 -5.60
N ALA A 92 -10.47 0.51 -4.29
CA ALA A 92 -11.25 -0.57 -3.71
C ALA A 92 -12.71 -0.60 -4.19
N LEU A 93 -13.27 0.58 -4.53
CA LEU A 93 -14.66 0.71 -4.96
C LEU A 93 -14.80 0.75 -6.48
N ILE A 94 -14.19 -0.22 -7.19
CA ILE A 94 -14.22 -0.27 -8.66
C ILE A 94 -15.63 -0.31 -9.26
N LEU A 95 -16.62 -0.84 -8.52
CA LEU A 95 -18.04 -0.87 -8.92
C LEU A 95 -18.83 0.38 -8.45
N GLY A 96 -18.16 1.35 -7.84
CA GLY A 96 -18.76 2.49 -7.18
C GLY A 96 -19.36 2.17 -5.80
N HIS A 97 -19.83 3.22 -5.15
CA HIS A 97 -20.45 3.16 -3.84
C HIS A 97 -21.82 2.48 -3.88
N SER A 98 -22.13 1.67 -2.87
CA SER A 98 -23.47 1.09 -2.68
C SER A 98 -23.99 0.31 -3.91
N HIS A 99 -23.11 -0.44 -4.58
CA HIS A 99 -23.48 -1.22 -5.77
C HIS A 99 -24.58 -2.24 -5.41
N PRO A 100 -25.74 -2.25 -6.10
CA PRO A 100 -26.92 -3.03 -5.68
C PRO A 100 -26.66 -4.52 -5.48
N ALA A 101 -25.89 -5.15 -6.37
CA ALA A 101 -25.58 -6.58 -6.27
C ALA A 101 -24.69 -6.90 -5.05
N VAL A 102 -23.77 -6.00 -4.69
CA VAL A 102 -22.88 -6.17 -3.53
C VAL A 102 -23.69 -6.00 -2.24
N LEU A 103 -24.53 -4.95 -2.17
CA LEU A 103 -25.42 -4.73 -1.04
C LEU A 103 -26.37 -5.92 -0.82
N GLN A 104 -26.96 -6.45 -1.89
CA GLN A 104 -27.85 -7.60 -1.78
C GLN A 104 -27.12 -8.84 -1.28
N ALA A 105 -25.89 -9.09 -1.73
CA ALA A 105 -25.07 -10.21 -1.26
C ALA A 105 -24.70 -10.08 0.23
N ILE A 106 -24.27 -8.88 0.66
CA ILE A 106 -23.96 -8.59 2.07
C ILE A 106 -25.21 -8.80 2.92
N ASN A 107 -26.35 -8.22 2.54
CA ASN A 107 -27.60 -8.34 3.31
C ASN A 107 -28.07 -9.79 3.47
N ARG A 108 -27.89 -10.62 2.44
CA ARG A 108 -28.17 -12.06 2.56
C ARG A 108 -27.21 -12.74 3.54
N GLN A 109 -25.92 -12.44 3.46
CA GLN A 109 -24.93 -13.05 4.35
C GLN A 109 -25.15 -12.65 5.82
N LEU A 110 -25.59 -11.42 6.09
CA LEU A 110 -25.90 -10.96 7.45
C LEU A 110 -26.96 -11.82 8.16
N GLN A 111 -27.88 -12.45 7.41
CA GLN A 111 -28.87 -13.37 8.00
C GLN A 111 -28.26 -14.70 8.47
N ASN A 112 -27.09 -15.05 7.96
CA ASN A 112 -26.39 -16.31 8.27
C ASN A 112 -25.21 -16.12 9.24
N GLY A 113 -24.94 -14.88 9.66
CA GLY A 113 -23.78 -14.50 10.47
C GLY A 113 -22.56 -14.08 9.64
N THR A 114 -21.75 -13.19 10.21
CA THR A 114 -20.56 -12.61 9.55
C THR A 114 -19.27 -13.37 9.85
N MET A 115 -19.22 -14.12 10.95
CA MET A 115 -18.03 -14.83 11.38
C MET A 115 -18.42 -16.12 12.11
N LEU A 116 -18.02 -17.27 11.56
CA LEU A 116 -18.35 -18.58 12.11
C LEU A 116 -17.16 -19.28 12.79
N GLY A 117 -15.97 -18.68 12.74
CA GLY A 117 -14.75 -19.22 13.37
C GLY A 117 -14.20 -20.50 12.71
N THR A 118 -14.71 -20.86 11.54
CA THR A 118 -14.32 -22.05 10.78
C THR A 118 -14.45 -21.79 9.28
N THR A 119 -13.87 -22.66 8.45
CA THR A 119 -13.94 -22.59 6.99
C THR A 119 -15.39 -22.69 6.50
N THR A 120 -15.72 -21.92 5.47
CA THR A 120 -17.07 -21.84 4.90
C THR A 120 -17.08 -22.14 3.41
N GLU A 121 -18.20 -22.62 2.85
CA GLU A 121 -18.32 -22.86 1.40
C GLU A 121 -18.03 -21.59 0.57
N LEU A 122 -18.39 -20.42 1.09
CA LEU A 122 -18.11 -19.13 0.44
C LEU A 122 -16.61 -18.88 0.28
N GLU A 123 -15.79 -19.27 1.26
CA GLU A 123 -14.33 -19.18 1.18
C GLU A 123 -13.78 -20.01 0.02
N LEU A 124 -14.30 -21.24 -0.17
CA LEU A 124 -13.91 -22.13 -1.26
C LEU A 124 -14.30 -21.55 -2.63
N GLU A 125 -15.51 -20.98 -2.74
CA GLU A 125 -15.98 -20.34 -3.96
C GLU A 125 -15.11 -19.15 -4.37
N VAL A 126 -14.75 -18.30 -3.41
CA VAL A 126 -13.90 -17.13 -3.65
C VAL A 126 -12.48 -17.57 -4.02
N ALA A 127 -11.93 -18.57 -3.35
CA ALA A 127 -10.60 -19.11 -3.68
C ALA A 127 -10.55 -19.59 -5.13
N LYS A 128 -11.53 -20.38 -5.58
CA LYS A 128 -11.62 -20.85 -6.99
C LYS A 128 -11.67 -19.70 -8.01
N LYS A 129 -12.39 -18.63 -7.69
CA LYS A 129 -12.45 -17.42 -8.53
C LYS A 129 -11.10 -16.72 -8.61
N ILE A 130 -10.38 -16.63 -7.50
CA ILE A 130 -9.03 -16.04 -7.46
C ILE A 130 -8.06 -16.87 -8.30
N GLN A 131 -8.03 -18.19 -8.14
CA GLN A 131 -7.16 -19.08 -8.94
C GLN A 131 -7.45 -18.94 -10.44
N SER A 132 -8.73 -18.80 -10.81
CA SER A 132 -9.13 -18.58 -12.20
C SER A 132 -8.66 -17.23 -12.75
N ALA A 133 -8.64 -16.18 -11.91
CA ALA A 133 -8.23 -14.83 -12.30
C ALA A 133 -6.70 -14.62 -12.24
N VAL A 134 -6.00 -15.37 -11.40
CA VAL A 134 -4.55 -15.27 -11.17
C VAL A 134 -3.93 -16.67 -11.37
N PRO A 135 -3.58 -17.06 -12.62
CA PRO A 135 -3.24 -18.44 -12.94
C PRO A 135 -2.02 -19.02 -12.21
N CYS A 136 -1.13 -18.17 -11.67
CA CYS A 136 0.02 -18.62 -10.88
C CYS A 136 -0.31 -18.89 -9.40
N ALA A 137 -1.52 -18.54 -8.94
CA ALA A 137 -1.94 -18.79 -7.57
C ALA A 137 -2.53 -20.20 -7.43
N GLU A 138 -1.68 -21.21 -7.24
CA GLU A 138 -2.11 -22.61 -7.04
C GLU A 138 -2.79 -22.83 -5.68
N MET A 139 -2.49 -22.00 -4.69
CA MET A 139 -3.14 -21.95 -3.38
C MET A 139 -3.39 -20.49 -2.98
N VAL A 140 -4.42 -20.28 -2.15
CA VAL A 140 -4.83 -18.94 -1.70
C VAL A 140 -4.91 -18.94 -0.17
N SER A 141 -4.38 -17.88 0.44
CA SER A 141 -4.59 -17.53 1.86
C SER A 141 -5.23 -16.15 1.90
N PHE A 142 -6.24 -15.96 2.74
CA PHE A 142 -6.93 -14.69 2.89
C PHE A 142 -6.33 -13.88 4.04
N ALA A 143 -6.20 -12.57 3.81
CA ALA A 143 -5.81 -11.58 4.81
C ALA A 143 -6.87 -10.47 4.87
N ASN A 144 -6.93 -9.73 5.98
CA ASN A 144 -7.92 -8.67 6.16
C ASN A 144 -7.50 -7.37 5.45
N THR A 145 -6.20 -7.19 5.22
CA THR A 145 -5.64 -5.98 4.60
C THR A 145 -4.52 -6.29 3.61
N GLY A 146 -4.23 -5.33 2.73
CA GLY A 146 -3.07 -5.41 1.85
C GLY A 146 -1.73 -5.44 2.61
N THR A 147 -1.64 -4.77 3.76
CA THR A 147 -0.46 -4.80 4.65
C THR A 147 -0.21 -6.20 5.19
N GLU A 148 -1.25 -6.92 5.61
CA GLU A 148 -1.12 -8.29 6.08
C GLU A 148 -0.72 -9.22 4.94
N ALA A 149 -1.34 -9.08 3.76
CA ALA A 149 -1.02 -9.89 2.60
C ALA A 149 0.45 -9.78 2.18
N THR A 150 1.01 -8.57 2.11
CA THR A 150 2.43 -8.36 1.76
C THR A 150 3.37 -8.81 2.87
N MET A 151 2.99 -8.62 4.14
CA MET A 151 3.74 -9.12 5.30
C MET A 151 3.84 -10.65 5.29
N GLU A 152 2.73 -11.34 5.06
CA GLU A 152 2.66 -12.80 4.96
C GLU A 152 3.46 -13.32 3.77
N ALA A 153 3.32 -12.69 2.60
CA ALA A 153 4.07 -13.06 1.40
C ALA A 153 5.60 -13.00 1.64
N ILE A 154 6.09 -11.96 2.30
CA ILE A 154 7.51 -11.84 2.67
C ILE A 154 7.92 -12.94 3.65
N ARG A 155 7.09 -13.23 4.66
CA ARG A 155 7.39 -14.30 5.63
C ARG A 155 7.46 -15.67 4.97
N ILE A 156 6.53 -15.97 4.06
CA ILE A 156 6.53 -17.22 3.28
C ILE A 156 7.77 -17.30 2.40
N ALA A 157 8.12 -16.23 1.70
CA ALA A 157 9.30 -16.20 0.84
C ALA A 157 10.61 -16.46 1.63
N ARG A 158 10.75 -15.86 2.82
CA ARG A 158 11.89 -16.13 3.71
C ARG A 158 11.91 -17.57 4.20
N ALA A 159 10.77 -18.10 4.65
CA ALA A 159 10.67 -19.48 5.14
C ALA A 159 11.00 -20.50 4.03
N PHE A 160 10.57 -20.23 2.79
CA PHE A 160 10.83 -21.10 1.65
C PHE A 160 12.29 -21.04 1.17
N THR A 161 12.88 -19.85 1.14
CA THR A 161 14.23 -19.65 0.55
C THR A 161 15.37 -19.67 1.56
N SER A 162 15.06 -19.57 2.86
CA SER A 162 16.03 -19.34 3.94
C SER A 162 16.93 -18.11 3.73
N ARG A 163 16.40 -17.07 3.06
CA ARG A 163 17.12 -15.82 2.79
C ARG A 163 16.47 -14.66 3.54
N ASP A 164 17.29 -13.80 4.13
CA ASP A 164 16.78 -12.66 4.92
C ASP A 164 16.45 -11.43 4.07
N LYS A 165 17.23 -11.21 3.00
CA LYS A 165 17.15 -10.02 2.17
C LYS A 165 15.94 -10.07 1.25
N ILE A 166 15.22 -8.96 1.18
CA ILE A 166 14.16 -8.70 0.21
C ILE A 166 14.60 -7.59 -0.74
N LEU A 167 14.09 -7.62 -1.96
CA LEU A 167 14.26 -6.54 -2.94
C LEU A 167 12.95 -5.74 -3.00
N LYS A 168 13.05 -4.42 -2.85
CA LYS A 168 11.96 -3.46 -3.03
C LYS A 168 12.41 -2.34 -3.96
N PHE A 169 11.48 -1.82 -4.75
CA PHE A 169 11.72 -0.65 -5.59
C PHE A 169 11.42 0.64 -4.81
N GLU A 170 12.24 1.66 -5.03
CA GLU A 170 12.04 3.01 -4.49
C GLU A 170 10.66 3.56 -4.91
N GLY A 171 9.94 4.20 -3.99
CA GLY A 171 8.62 4.78 -4.23
C GLY A 171 7.46 3.78 -4.27
N HIS A 172 7.71 2.47 -4.21
CA HIS A 172 6.63 1.49 -4.10
C HIS A 172 6.05 1.46 -2.68
N TYR A 173 4.72 1.45 -2.57
CA TYR A 173 4.02 1.25 -1.31
C TYR A 173 3.51 -0.19 -1.21
N HIS A 174 3.89 -0.89 -0.14
CA HIS A 174 3.49 -2.28 0.12
C HIS A 174 2.88 -2.45 1.53
N GLY A 175 2.29 -1.39 2.08
CA GLY A 175 1.76 -1.38 3.44
C GLY A 175 2.68 -0.68 4.43
N HIS A 176 2.27 -0.67 5.71
CA HIS A 176 2.92 0.06 6.79
C HIS A 176 3.59 -0.85 7.83
N HIS A 177 4.05 -2.03 7.40
CA HIS A 177 4.80 -2.96 8.25
C HIS A 177 6.32 -2.78 8.07
N ASP A 178 7.09 -3.16 9.10
CA ASP A 178 8.51 -2.85 9.24
C ASP A 178 9.39 -3.30 8.06
N TYR A 179 9.00 -4.40 7.39
CA TYR A 179 9.77 -4.90 6.24
C TYR A 179 9.68 -4.01 4.99
N VAL A 180 8.75 -3.07 4.89
CA VAL A 180 8.55 -2.32 3.63
C VAL A 180 8.33 -0.83 3.83
N LEU A 181 8.23 -0.35 5.08
CA LEU A 181 8.02 1.06 5.40
C LEU A 181 9.32 1.88 5.33
N PHE A 182 10.03 1.75 4.21
CA PHE A 182 11.18 2.56 3.83
C PHE A 182 11.08 2.92 2.36
N SER A 183 11.61 4.09 1.98
CA SER A 183 11.63 4.52 0.59
C SER A 183 10.26 4.43 -0.10
N VAL A 184 9.20 4.85 0.60
CA VAL A 184 7.80 4.76 0.14
C VAL A 184 7.35 5.98 -0.67
N GLU A 185 8.14 7.06 -0.63
CA GLU A 185 7.96 8.23 -1.47
C GLU A 185 9.09 8.28 -2.50
N SER A 186 8.79 8.67 -3.74
CA SER A 186 9.86 9.00 -4.68
C SER A 186 10.38 10.40 -4.32
N PRO A 187 11.71 10.60 -4.19
CA PRO A 187 12.25 11.95 -4.04
C PRO A 187 11.71 12.81 -5.20
N SER A 188 11.10 13.94 -4.89
CA SER A 188 10.52 14.88 -5.88
C SER A 188 11.51 15.28 -6.99
N ILE A 189 12.80 15.20 -6.72
CA ILE A 189 13.90 15.36 -7.69
C ILE A 189 13.79 14.39 -8.88
N VAL A 190 13.20 13.20 -8.71
CA VAL A 190 13.12 12.15 -9.73
C VAL A 190 11.87 12.28 -10.62
N ALA A 191 10.79 12.90 -10.14
CA ALA A 191 9.55 13.12 -10.91
C ALA A 191 9.56 14.43 -11.72
N GLY A 192 10.37 15.41 -11.31
CA GLY A 192 10.37 16.76 -11.86
C GLY A 192 9.28 17.64 -11.24
N LEU A 193 9.28 18.93 -11.59
CA LEU A 193 8.26 19.89 -11.15
C LEU A 193 6.98 19.67 -11.97
N GLU A 194 5.81 19.97 -11.39
CA GLU A 194 4.51 19.88 -12.08
C GLU A 194 4.50 20.67 -13.40
N GLN A 195 5.16 21.83 -13.41
CA GLN A 195 5.28 22.71 -14.58
C GLN A 195 6.38 22.28 -15.56
N ALA A 196 7.23 21.34 -15.17
CA ALA A 196 8.37 20.86 -15.95
C ALA A 196 8.75 19.42 -15.52
N PRO A 197 7.96 18.40 -15.93
CA PRO A 197 8.24 17.02 -15.58
C PRO A 197 9.61 16.60 -16.14
N SER A 198 10.44 15.99 -15.30
CA SER A 198 11.82 15.69 -15.69
C SER A 198 11.86 14.44 -16.55
N LYS A 199 12.60 14.49 -17.66
CA LYS A 199 13.00 13.27 -18.37
C LYS A 199 14.06 12.59 -17.51
N ARG A 200 13.67 11.47 -16.87
CA ARG A 200 14.44 10.61 -15.96
C ARG A 200 15.96 10.62 -16.26
N PHE A 201 16.78 11.11 -15.33
CA PHE A 201 18.22 10.87 -15.33
C PHE A 201 18.52 9.62 -14.50
N ALA A 202 19.20 8.65 -15.11
CA ALA A 202 19.72 7.48 -14.42
C ALA A 202 20.95 7.89 -13.59
N ASN A 203 20.84 7.89 -12.26
CA ASN A 203 21.83 7.38 -11.32
C ASN A 203 21.51 7.80 -9.88
N SER A 204 21.37 6.83 -8.99
CA SER A 204 21.80 6.97 -7.59
C SER A 204 22.10 5.60 -7.01
N GLN A 205 23.39 5.29 -6.86
CA GLN A 205 23.86 4.23 -5.99
C GLN A 205 23.78 4.74 -4.54
N THR A 206 23.10 4.01 -3.65
CA THR A 206 23.65 3.40 -2.41
C THR A 206 22.50 2.83 -1.59
N ASN A 207 22.68 1.59 -1.13
CA ASN A 207 21.69 0.60 -0.65
C ASN A 207 20.78 0.05 -1.77
N THR A 208 20.63 -1.28 -1.81
CA THR A 208 20.05 -2.06 -2.92
C THR A 208 18.53 -1.88 -3.04
N THR A 209 18.09 -0.66 -3.33
CA THR A 209 16.85 -0.34 -4.03
C THR A 209 17.16 -0.32 -5.51
N PHE A 210 16.59 -1.26 -6.27
CA PHE A 210 16.70 -1.22 -7.73
C PHE A 210 15.72 -0.18 -8.26
N SER A 211 16.16 0.61 -9.23
CA SER A 211 15.31 1.52 -10.00
C SER A 211 14.56 0.72 -11.07
N SER A 212 13.27 0.98 -11.24
CA SER A 212 12.38 0.27 -12.18
C SER A 212 12.72 0.45 -13.67
N SER A 213 13.83 1.12 -14.03
CA SER A 213 14.31 1.29 -15.41
C SER A 213 15.63 0.60 -15.74
N SER A 214 16.20 -0.22 -14.85
CA SER A 214 17.48 -0.92 -15.11
C SER A 214 17.30 -2.44 -15.17
N THR A 215 16.87 -2.96 -16.32
CA THR A 215 16.85 -4.39 -16.65
C THR A 215 18.21 -4.90 -17.18
N ARG A 216 19.33 -4.40 -16.66
CA ARG A 216 20.66 -4.93 -17.00
C ARG A 216 21.32 -5.51 -15.76
N TYR A 217 21.79 -6.74 -15.92
CA TYR A 217 22.61 -7.54 -15.03
C TYR A 217 21.92 -8.26 -13.86
N SER A 218 21.40 -9.46 -14.16
CA SER A 218 21.20 -10.54 -13.18
C SER A 218 22.07 -11.77 -13.48
N GLN A 219 23.22 -11.60 -14.14
CA GLN A 219 24.09 -12.73 -14.52
C GLN A 219 25.40 -12.86 -13.73
N ASP A 220 25.77 -11.92 -12.86
CA ASP A 220 27.17 -11.88 -12.34
C ASP A 220 27.35 -12.14 -10.83
N SER A 221 26.37 -12.72 -10.14
CA SER A 221 26.57 -13.20 -8.76
C SER A 221 26.90 -14.70 -8.68
N GLY A 222 27.22 -15.33 -9.81
CA GLY A 222 27.59 -16.74 -9.93
C GLY A 222 28.98 -16.95 -10.51
N SER A 223 30.04 -16.52 -9.84
CA SER A 223 31.40 -16.95 -10.20
C SER A 223 32.18 -17.40 -8.96
N HIS A 224 32.50 -18.69 -8.95
CA HIS A 224 33.44 -19.36 -8.05
C HIS A 224 34.76 -18.59 -7.87
N GLN A 225 35.27 -18.51 -6.64
CA GLN A 225 36.70 -18.63 -6.36
C GLN A 225 36.94 -19.33 -4.99
N GLY A 226 37.61 -20.48 -5.06
CA GLY A 226 38.66 -20.93 -4.13
C GLY A 226 38.28 -21.36 -2.71
N GLU A 227 38.25 -22.67 -2.47
CA GLU A 227 38.52 -23.25 -1.14
C GLU A 227 39.92 -22.86 -0.63
N PRO A 228 40.12 -22.88 0.70
CA PRO A 228 41.07 -23.87 1.22
C PRO A 228 40.43 -24.79 2.26
N LYS A 229 40.70 -26.08 2.09
CA LYS A 229 40.39 -27.18 3.00
C LYS A 229 40.98 -26.93 4.38
N ASN A 230 40.18 -27.12 5.42
CA ASN A 230 40.69 -27.62 6.70
C ASN A 230 39.71 -28.63 7.29
N SER A 231 40.27 -29.80 7.52
CA SER A 231 39.65 -31.00 8.08
C SER A 231 39.42 -30.86 9.58
N THR A 232 38.19 -31.08 10.02
CA THR A 232 37.90 -31.79 11.28
C THR A 232 36.54 -32.47 11.18
N GLU A 233 36.57 -33.80 11.24
CA GLU A 233 35.39 -34.64 11.44
C GLU A 233 34.67 -34.26 12.74
N SER A 234 33.35 -34.12 12.67
CA SER A 234 32.51 -34.54 13.79
C SER A 234 31.17 -35.06 13.26
N ASN A 235 30.72 -36.09 13.95
CA ASN A 235 29.80 -37.13 13.55
C ASN A 235 28.34 -36.74 13.89
N ARG A 236 27.37 -37.40 13.23
CA ARG A 236 25.91 -37.50 13.55
C ARG A 236 25.03 -36.33 13.08
N THR A 237 23.83 -36.51 12.55
CA THR A 237 22.92 -37.66 12.38
C THR A 237 21.91 -37.27 11.31
N SER A 238 21.62 -38.17 10.36
CA SER A 238 20.54 -38.01 9.39
C SER A 238 19.18 -38.06 10.10
N HIS A 239 18.42 -36.97 10.07
CA HIS A 239 16.98 -37.00 10.29
C HIS A 239 16.32 -36.59 8.97
N ALA A 240 15.78 -37.58 8.27
CA ALA A 240 14.87 -37.37 7.17
C ALA A 240 13.58 -36.79 7.74
N THR A 241 13.33 -35.50 7.52
CA THR A 241 12.03 -34.88 7.78
C THR A 241 11.10 -35.21 6.62
N GLN A 242 10.27 -36.23 6.81
CA GLN A 242 9.08 -36.44 5.99
C GLN A 242 8.14 -35.23 6.13
N LYS A 243 7.62 -34.76 4.99
CA LYS A 243 6.64 -33.65 4.95
C LYS A 243 5.30 -34.15 5.53
N PRO A 244 4.73 -33.47 6.55
CA PRO A 244 3.57 -33.96 7.29
C PRO A 244 2.22 -33.88 6.55
N TRP A 245 2.17 -33.48 5.27
CA TRP A 245 0.91 -33.29 4.54
C TRP A 245 0.57 -34.38 3.50
N GLU A 246 1.39 -35.42 3.36
CA GLU A 246 1.12 -36.52 2.40
C GLU A 246 0.35 -37.72 2.99
N ALA A 247 -0.08 -37.66 4.25
CA ALA A 247 -0.80 -38.76 4.90
C ALA A 247 -2.29 -38.41 5.10
N GLY A 248 -3.14 -38.69 4.10
CA GLY A 248 -4.58 -38.71 4.35
C GLY A 248 -5.53 -38.51 3.18
N LEU A 249 -5.35 -39.21 2.05
CA LEU A 249 -6.44 -39.52 1.12
C LEU A 249 -6.24 -40.93 0.56
N ARG A 250 -6.84 -41.92 1.22
CA ARG A 250 -7.25 -43.20 0.66
C ARG A 250 -8.69 -43.45 1.08
#